data_AF-A0A933MZY8-F1
#
_entry.id   AF-A0A933MZY8-F1
#
_cell.length_a   1.000
_cell.length_b   1.000
_cell.length_c   1.000
_cell.angle_alpha   90.00
_cell.angle_beta   90.00
_cell.angle_gamma   90.00
#
_symmetry.space_group_name_H-M   'P 1'
#
loop_
_entity.id
_entity.type
_entity.pdbx_description
1 polymer ?
#
loop_
_entity_poly.entity_id
_entity_poly.type
_entity_poly.pdbx_seq_one_letter_code
_entity_poly.pdbx_strand_id
1 'polypeptide(L)'
;MFRMKWLAMLALVVFLAASAYGFAASNTIDTSGAGEGAATISGYTISGIKYTVNRAAGDSTITAVSFDVTPKPGGVDANNVEARLKDSGVWYSCTGPTVNNWSCDTTGTTIKVKDADNLTVVAWQE
;
A
#
# COMPACT_ATOMS: atom_id res chain seq x y z
N MET A 1 4.51 -73.04 1.63
CA MET A 1 3.71 -71.88 1.16
C MET A 1 3.79 -70.65 2.07
N PHE A 2 3.84 -70.80 3.40
CA PHE A 2 3.88 -69.66 4.36
C PHE A 2 5.12 -68.75 4.18
N ARG A 3 6.32 -69.33 4.02
CA ARG A 3 7.58 -68.56 3.86
C ARG A 3 7.62 -67.66 2.60
N MET A 4 7.01 -68.09 1.50
CA MET A 4 6.98 -67.33 0.24
C MET A 4 6.03 -66.12 0.33
N LYS A 5 4.89 -66.26 1.01
CA LYS A 5 3.93 -65.15 1.22
C LYS A 5 4.53 -64.04 2.09
N TRP A 6 5.33 -64.41 3.09
CA TRP A 6 6.02 -63.45 3.95
C TRP A 6 7.14 -62.71 3.22
N LEU A 7 7.92 -63.40 2.37
CA LEU A 7 8.91 -62.77 1.51
C LEU A 7 8.28 -61.77 0.52
N ALA A 8 7.15 -62.14 -0.08
CA ALA A 8 6.41 -61.26 -0.98
C ALA A 8 5.85 -60.02 -0.26
N MET A 9 5.31 -60.18 0.96
CA MET A 9 4.83 -59.05 1.77
C MET A 9 5.97 -58.13 2.20
N LEU A 10 7.12 -58.69 2.61
CA LEU A 10 8.31 -57.90 2.94
C LEU A 10 8.79 -57.07 1.74
N ALA A 11 8.87 -57.70 0.56
CA ALA A 11 9.26 -57.02 -0.67
C ALA A 11 8.31 -55.87 -1.03
N LEU A 12 7.00 -56.08 -0.86
CA LEU A 12 5.99 -55.05 -1.11
C LEU A 12 6.13 -53.86 -0.17
N VAL A 13 6.34 -54.09 1.13
CA VAL A 13 6.53 -53.03 2.13
C VAL A 13 7.79 -52.21 1.84
N VAL A 14 8.90 -52.87 1.45
CA VAL A 14 10.13 -52.18 1.06
C VAL A 14 9.90 -51.31 -0.18
N PHE A 15 9.16 -51.82 -1.17
CA PHE A 15 8.82 -51.05 -2.37
C PHE A 15 7.95 -49.82 -2.07
N LEU A 16 6.94 -49.98 -1.23
CA LEU A 16 6.05 -48.89 -0.81
C LEU A 16 6.83 -47.82 -0.02
N ALA A 17 7.68 -48.22 0.92
CA ALA A 17 8.53 -47.31 1.67
C ALA A 17 9.48 -46.54 0.75
N ALA A 18 10.19 -47.23 -0.16
CA ALA A 18 11.07 -46.60 -1.13
C ALA A 18 10.35 -45.61 -2.04
N SER A 19 9.12 -45.93 -2.46
CA SER A 19 8.30 -45.02 -3.26
C SER A 19 7.92 -43.76 -2.48
N ALA A 20 7.53 -43.87 -1.21
CA ALA A 20 7.17 -42.72 -0.37
C ALA A 20 8.36 -41.76 -0.17
N TYR A 21 9.57 -42.30 0.05
CA TYR A 21 10.78 -41.48 0.13
C TYR A 21 11.18 -40.85 -1.22
N GLY A 22 11.01 -41.57 -2.34
CA GLY A 22 11.26 -41.05 -3.69
C GLY A 22 10.29 -39.93 -4.11
N PHE A 23 9.00 -40.06 -3.77
CA PHE A 23 8.00 -39.03 -4.05
C PHE A 23 8.11 -37.82 -3.12
N ALA A 24 8.58 -37.98 -1.88
CA ALA A 24 8.83 -36.84 -0.99
C ALA A 24 10.07 -36.04 -1.42
N ALA A 25 11.16 -36.70 -1.83
CA ALA A 25 12.38 -36.05 -2.31
C ALA A 25 12.19 -35.31 -3.65
N SER A 26 11.27 -35.76 -4.51
CA SER A 26 10.96 -35.05 -5.76
C SER A 26 10.00 -33.86 -5.58
N ASN A 27 9.45 -33.66 -4.38
CA ASN A 27 8.54 -32.55 -4.05
C ASN A 27 9.17 -31.56 -3.05
N THR A 28 10.46 -31.68 -2.74
CA THR A 28 11.19 -30.61 -2.07
C THR A 28 11.64 -29.63 -3.14
N ILE A 29 10.96 -28.48 -3.23
CA ILE A 29 11.55 -27.32 -3.90
C ILE A 29 12.78 -26.97 -3.06
N ASP A 30 13.97 -26.99 -3.66
CA ASP A 30 15.19 -26.54 -2.99
C ASP A 30 14.94 -25.15 -2.40
N THR A 31 15.59 -24.82 -1.27
CA THR A 31 15.60 -23.46 -0.76
C THR A 31 16.20 -22.55 -1.83
N SER A 32 15.34 -21.99 -2.67
CA SER A 32 15.73 -21.00 -3.66
C SER A 32 15.81 -19.65 -2.96
N GLY A 33 16.64 -18.75 -3.47
CA GLY A 33 16.64 -17.34 -3.05
C GLY A 33 15.34 -16.59 -3.41
N ALA A 34 14.24 -17.30 -3.68
CA ALA A 34 12.94 -16.71 -3.92
C ALA A 34 12.41 -16.15 -2.59
N GLY A 35 12.37 -14.83 -2.50
CA GLY A 35 11.79 -14.09 -1.41
C GLY A 35 10.67 -13.18 -1.92
N GLU A 36 9.67 -12.97 -1.08
CA GLU A 36 8.69 -11.90 -1.24
C GLU A 36 9.07 -10.78 -0.26
N GLY A 37 9.07 -9.54 -0.74
CA GLY A 37 9.34 -8.36 0.07
C GLY A 37 8.35 -7.26 -0.26
N ALA A 38 7.85 -6.59 0.77
CA ALA A 38 7.07 -5.36 0.65
C ALA A 38 7.76 -4.25 1.45
N ALA A 39 7.75 -3.03 0.91
CA ALA A 39 8.32 -1.86 1.56
C ALA A 39 7.24 -0.77 1.67
N THR A 40 7.37 0.06 2.70
CA THR A 40 6.53 1.27 2.81
C THR A 40 6.93 2.26 1.71
N ILE A 41 5.99 2.62 0.84
CA ILE A 41 6.23 3.61 -0.23
C ILE A 41 6.19 5.05 0.34
N SER A 42 5.33 5.31 1.33
CA SER A 42 5.16 6.67 1.87
C SER A 42 6.35 7.12 2.72
N GLY A 43 7.09 8.11 2.22
CA GLY A 43 8.23 8.75 2.89
C GLY A 43 7.87 9.95 3.78
N TYR A 44 6.59 10.35 3.83
CA TYR A 44 6.14 11.55 4.51
C TYR A 44 5.07 11.26 5.57
N THR A 45 5.01 12.13 6.57
CA THR A 45 3.92 12.20 7.54
C THR A 45 3.05 13.40 7.20
N ILE A 46 1.75 13.18 7.03
CA ILE A 46 0.76 14.23 6.80
C ILE A 46 0.06 14.53 8.12
N SER A 47 0.08 15.80 8.55
CA SER A 47 -0.54 16.25 9.80
C SER A 47 -1.21 17.61 9.66
N GLY A 48 -1.86 18.12 10.71
CA GLY A 48 -2.34 19.50 10.75
C GLY A 48 -3.41 19.84 9.71
N ILE A 49 -4.20 18.85 9.26
CA ILE A 49 -5.18 19.00 8.17
C ILE A 49 -6.26 20.03 8.54
N LYS A 50 -6.46 21.02 7.67
CA LYS A 50 -7.46 22.08 7.79
C LYS A 50 -8.15 22.30 6.44
N TYR A 51 -9.47 22.48 6.49
CA TYR A 51 -10.28 22.77 5.30
C TYR A 51 -10.80 24.20 5.36
N THR A 52 -10.61 24.94 4.27
CA THR A 52 -11.24 26.23 4.05
C THR A 52 -12.53 25.99 3.28
N VAL A 53 -13.64 26.44 3.86
CA VAL A 53 -14.99 26.20 3.32
C VAL A 53 -15.65 27.53 3.03
N ASN A 54 -16.12 27.71 1.80
CA ASN A 54 -17.08 28.76 1.48
C ASN A 54 -18.48 28.27 1.83
N ARG A 55 -19.13 28.95 2.78
CA ARG A 55 -20.43 28.53 3.30
C ARG A 55 -21.55 29.26 2.56
N ALA A 56 -22.36 28.49 1.87
CA ALA A 56 -23.66 28.90 1.34
C ALA A 56 -24.74 27.94 1.88
N ALA A 57 -25.95 28.46 2.11
CA ALA A 57 -27.07 27.67 2.62
C ALA A 57 -27.35 26.47 1.70
N GLY A 58 -27.08 25.25 2.18
CA GLY A 58 -27.29 24.00 1.43
C GLY A 58 -26.23 23.65 0.38
N ASP A 59 -25.24 24.52 0.12
CA ASP A 59 -24.24 24.30 -0.94
C ASP A 59 -22.84 24.77 -0.55
N SER A 60 -22.36 24.30 0.61
CA SER A 60 -21.00 24.64 1.06
C SER A 60 -19.95 23.92 0.23
N THR A 61 -18.91 24.64 -0.16
CA THR A 61 -17.83 24.15 -1.02
C THR A 61 -16.48 24.27 -0.32
N ILE A 62 -15.61 23.29 -0.53
CA ILE A 62 -14.22 23.37 -0.09
C ILE A 62 -13.48 24.21 -1.12
N THR A 63 -12.81 25.27 -0.66
CA THR A 63 -12.03 26.18 -1.51
C THR A 63 -10.52 25.98 -1.33
N ALA A 64 -10.09 25.42 -0.20
CA ALA A 64 -8.72 24.98 -0.03
C ALA A 64 -8.63 23.88 1.04
N VAL A 65 -7.58 23.07 0.95
CA VAL A 65 -7.13 22.20 2.03
C VAL A 65 -5.68 22.53 2.34
N SER A 66 -5.34 22.67 3.63
CA SER A 66 -3.97 22.82 4.08
C SER A 66 -3.57 21.74 5.06
N PHE A 67 -2.31 21.35 5.03
CA PHE A 67 -1.75 20.31 5.88
C PHE A 67 -0.23 20.46 5.93
N ASP A 68 0.36 19.87 6.96
CA ASP A 68 1.81 19.80 7.12
C ASP A 68 2.33 18.52 6.46
N VAL A 69 3.41 18.66 5.69
CA VAL A 69 4.14 17.55 5.08
C VAL A 69 5.53 17.51 5.71
N THR A 70 5.79 16.47 6.50
CA THR A 70 7.07 16.30 7.19
C THR A 70 7.73 15.01 6.72
N PRO A 71 8.99 15.04 6.25
CA PRO A 71 9.69 13.81 5.90
C PRO A 71 9.86 12.90 7.12
N LYS A 72 9.80 11.59 6.90
CA LYS A 72 10.17 10.61 7.92
C LYS A 72 11.66 10.70 8.24
N PRO A 73 12.13 10.15 9.39
CA PRO A 73 13.53 10.20 9.77
C PRO A 73 14.47 9.71 8.65
N GLY A 74 15.48 10.51 8.30
CA GLY A 74 16.40 10.24 7.20
C GLY A 74 15.89 10.64 5.81
N GLY A 75 14.68 11.20 5.71
CA GLY A 75 14.13 11.75 4.48
C GLY A 75 14.50 13.21 4.24
N VAL A 76 13.97 13.75 3.15
CA VAL A 76 14.21 15.09 2.61
C VAL A 76 12.89 15.80 2.38
N ASP A 77 12.87 17.12 2.52
CA ASP A 77 11.65 17.91 2.34
C ASP A 77 11.09 17.75 0.92
N ALA A 78 9.77 17.64 0.81
CA ALA A 78 9.09 17.59 -0.47
C ALA A 78 9.18 18.95 -1.17
N ASN A 79 9.37 18.96 -2.49
CA ASN A 79 9.25 20.16 -3.33
C ASN A 79 7.99 20.10 -4.24
N ASN A 80 7.31 18.95 -4.27
CA ASN A 80 6.09 18.74 -5.00
C ASN A 80 5.04 18.05 -4.12
N VAL A 81 3.80 18.57 -4.13
CA VAL A 81 2.69 18.01 -3.34
C VAL A 81 1.39 18.13 -4.14
N GLU A 82 0.62 17.06 -4.14
CA GLU A 82 -0.74 17.01 -4.67
C GLU A 82 -1.69 16.40 -3.64
N ALA A 83 -2.93 16.86 -3.66
CA ALA A 83 -3.99 16.32 -2.83
C ALA A 83 -5.24 16.05 -3.65
N ARG A 84 -6.05 15.11 -3.18
CA ARG A 84 -7.34 14.77 -3.78
C ARG A 84 -8.35 14.56 -2.66
N LEU A 85 -9.54 15.13 -2.83
CA LEU A 85 -10.61 15.16 -1.83
C LEU A 85 -11.75 14.15 -2.09
N LYS A 86 -11.57 13.30 -3.10
CA LYS A 86 -12.51 12.26 -3.49
C LYS A 86 -11.78 11.08 -4.12
N ASP A 87 -12.09 9.84 -3.77
CA ASP A 87 -11.33 8.66 -4.24
C ASP A 87 -11.22 8.51 -5.77
N SER A 88 -12.18 9.03 -6.53
CA SER A 88 -12.15 9.10 -7.99
C SER A 88 -12.19 10.55 -8.51
N GLY A 89 -11.74 11.50 -7.69
CA GLY A 89 -11.74 12.93 -7.98
C GLY A 89 -10.50 13.42 -8.71
N VAL A 90 -10.42 14.74 -8.89
CA VAL A 90 -9.27 15.42 -9.47
C VAL A 90 -8.16 15.60 -8.44
N TRP A 91 -6.92 15.61 -8.92
CA TRP A 91 -5.77 16.03 -8.12
C TRP A 91 -5.63 17.55 -8.17
N TYR A 92 -5.37 18.13 -7.01
CA TYR A 92 -5.13 19.55 -6.81
C TYR A 92 -3.65 19.72 -6.49
N SER A 93 -2.94 20.49 -7.32
CA SER A 93 -1.57 20.88 -7.02
C SER A 93 -1.54 21.83 -5.83
N CYS A 94 -0.65 21.55 -4.88
CA CYS A 94 -0.53 22.33 -3.67
C CYS A 94 0.62 23.33 -3.80
N THR A 95 0.45 24.50 -3.20
CA THR A 95 1.48 25.52 -3.08
C THR A 95 2.07 25.48 -1.67
N GLY A 96 3.39 25.63 -1.58
CA GLY A 96 4.10 25.57 -0.31
C GLY A 96 5.62 25.44 -0.50
N PRO A 97 6.35 25.21 0.62
CA PRO A 97 5.87 25.37 1.98
C PRO A 97 6.21 26.76 2.56
N THR A 98 5.32 27.29 3.40
CA THR A 98 5.65 28.47 4.25
C THR A 98 6.50 28.08 5.47
N VAL A 99 6.66 26.78 5.76
CA VAL A 99 7.71 26.12 6.57
C VAL A 99 7.69 24.64 6.17
N ASN A 100 6.60 23.96 6.53
CA ASN A 100 6.22 22.61 6.15
C ASN A 100 4.72 22.52 5.78
N ASN A 101 4.01 23.64 5.87
CA ASN A 101 2.58 23.73 5.57
C ASN A 101 2.36 23.96 4.08
N TRP A 102 1.55 23.11 3.48
CA TRP A 102 1.11 23.15 2.09
C TRP A 102 -0.36 23.51 2.01
N SER A 103 -0.75 24.20 0.94
CA SER A 103 -2.13 24.58 0.67
C SER A 103 -2.50 24.24 -0.77
N CYS A 104 -3.55 23.45 -0.95
CA CYS A 104 -4.07 23.08 -2.26
C CYS A 104 -5.36 23.86 -2.52
N ASP A 105 -5.33 24.72 -3.54
CA ASP A 105 -6.50 25.49 -3.98
C ASP A 105 -7.43 24.59 -4.81
N THR A 106 -8.71 24.54 -4.43
CA THR A 106 -9.72 23.70 -5.06
C THR A 106 -10.74 24.50 -5.87
N THR A 107 -10.58 25.83 -5.99
CA THR A 107 -11.55 26.72 -6.64
C THR A 107 -11.67 26.50 -8.16
N GLY A 108 -10.62 25.97 -8.82
CA GLY A 108 -10.66 25.61 -10.25
C GLY A 108 -11.48 24.36 -10.56
N THR A 109 -11.73 23.50 -9.57
CA THR A 109 -12.62 22.34 -9.69
C THR A 109 -13.30 22.12 -8.35
N THR A 110 -14.31 22.95 -8.09
CA THR A 110 -14.98 23.05 -6.81
C THR A 110 -15.60 21.71 -6.38
N ILE A 111 -15.29 21.28 -5.17
CA ILE A 111 -15.92 20.13 -4.53
C ILE A 111 -16.86 20.60 -3.42
N LYS A 112 -18.08 20.05 -3.39
CA LYS A 112 -19.03 20.30 -2.30
C LYS A 112 -18.58 19.53 -1.08
N VAL A 113 -18.79 20.10 0.10
CA VAL A 113 -18.44 19.46 1.38
C VAL A 113 -19.12 18.08 1.49
N LYS A 114 -20.35 17.95 1.02
CA LYS A 114 -21.11 16.67 1.05
C LYS A 114 -20.61 15.60 0.07
N ASP A 115 -19.81 15.99 -0.93
CA ASP A 115 -19.33 15.10 -1.99
C ASP A 115 -17.86 14.69 -1.78
N ALA A 116 -17.18 15.26 -0.79
CA ALA A 116 -15.84 14.86 -0.38
C ALA A 116 -15.91 13.63 0.53
N ASP A 117 -15.22 12.55 0.16
CA ASP A 117 -15.27 11.26 0.86
C ASP A 117 -13.93 10.85 1.48
N ASN A 118 -12.80 11.27 0.91
CA ASN A 118 -11.47 10.91 1.37
C ASN A 118 -10.42 11.97 1.01
N LEU A 119 -9.46 12.21 1.90
CA LEU A 119 -8.27 13.01 1.60
C LEU A 119 -7.10 12.07 1.27
N THR A 120 -6.68 12.05 0.02
CA THR A 120 -5.43 11.44 -0.41
C THR A 120 -4.39 12.53 -0.65
N VAL A 121 -3.18 12.38 -0.11
CA VAL A 121 -2.06 13.30 -0.34
C VAL A 121 -0.88 12.52 -0.87
N VAL A 122 -0.23 13.06 -1.91
CA VAL A 122 1.02 12.58 -2.47
C VAL A 122 2.03 13.70 -2.40
N ALA A 123 3.22 13.38 -1.90
CA ALA A 123 4.33 14.31 -1.80
C ALA A 123 5.59 13.62 -2.31
N TRP A 124 6.42 14.34 -3.05
CA TRP A 124 7.68 13.83 -3.56
C TRP A 124 8.75 14.93 -3.66
N GLN A 125 9.98 14.47 -3.87
CA GLN A 125 11.12 15.31 -4.22
C GLN A 125 11.66 14.88 -5.58
N GLU A 126 11.78 15.83 -6.51
CA GLU A 126 12.56 15.68 -7.75
C GLU A 126 13.97 16.26 -7.61
#